data_AF-A0AAD8SN99-F1
#
_entry.id   AF-A0AAD8SN99-F1
#
_cell.length_a   1.000
_cell.length_b   1.000
_cell.length_c   1.000
_cell.angle_alpha   90.00
_cell.angle_beta   90.00
_cell.angle_gamma   90.00
#
_symmetry.space_group_name_H-M   'P 1'
#
loop_
_entity.id
_entity.type
_entity.pdbx_description
1 polymer ?
#
loop_
_entity_poly.entity_id
_entity_poly.type
_entity_poly.pdbx_seq_one_letter_code
_entity_poly.pdbx_strand_id
1 'polypeptide(L)'
;MLPDIRRLRRTHCILEGVATRLLGDEIVPVVNPGERVVFVAHFDRGLGLPASPFFRGFLEFFGLQPQHLLANAFVTLFCYVVFCDGYARVWPDIDFWGRLFYIKAQTTDVKNENPARDLFNLSEFSLVPPTKMNWGYCLKPTDPTTEVNMLLEFLRTCVTRDRLTGADLLCTFTSRRVLPLQWRVHKICYMSSWFDPTRTSKVALTAEGVANRVNHISQARLPNNWSGGWSPTAGRILRLW
;
A
#
# COMPACT_ATOMS: atom_id res chain seq x y z
N MET A 1 -18.91 -17.98 5.50
CA MET A 1 -19.59 -16.67 5.48
C MET A 1 -19.15 -15.97 4.20
N LEU A 2 -20.03 -15.88 3.19
CA LEU A 2 -19.67 -15.21 1.92
C LEU A 2 -19.29 -13.76 2.23
N PRO A 3 -18.17 -13.26 1.71
CA PRO A 3 -17.77 -11.89 1.96
C PRO A 3 -18.76 -10.94 1.31
N ASP A 4 -19.51 -10.25 2.16
CA ASP A 4 -20.55 -9.33 1.74
C ASP A 4 -19.91 -8.03 1.22
N ILE A 5 -20.15 -7.69 -0.06
CA ILE A 5 -19.77 -6.38 -0.63
C ILE A 5 -20.28 -5.25 0.27
N ARG A 6 -21.44 -5.42 0.93
CA ARG A 6 -21.97 -4.43 1.87
C ARG A 6 -21.03 -4.19 3.04
N ARG A 7 -20.35 -5.25 3.56
CA ARG A 7 -19.33 -5.10 4.60
C ARG A 7 -18.18 -4.23 4.08
N LEU A 8 -17.65 -4.54 2.90
CA LEU A 8 -16.51 -3.82 2.32
C LEU A 8 -16.82 -2.35 2.03
N ARG A 9 -18.06 -2.03 1.63
CA ARG A 9 -18.54 -0.65 1.47
C ARG A 9 -18.71 0.03 2.82
N ARG A 10 -19.31 -0.64 3.81
CA ARG A 10 -19.48 -0.11 5.17
C ARG A 10 -18.15 0.21 5.85
N THR A 11 -17.10 -0.56 5.59
CA THR A 11 -15.77 -0.33 6.15
C THR A 11 -14.91 0.62 5.30
N HIS A 12 -15.48 1.23 4.26
CA HIS A 12 -14.78 2.08 3.29
C HIS A 12 -13.58 1.40 2.61
N CYS A 13 -13.51 0.06 2.62
CA CYS A 13 -12.54 -0.70 1.84
C CYS A 13 -12.85 -0.60 0.35
N ILE A 14 -14.11 -0.41 -0.02
CA ILE A 14 -14.54 -0.09 -1.38
C ILE A 14 -15.37 1.19 -1.28
N LEU A 15 -14.86 2.30 -1.85
CA LEU A 15 -15.60 3.56 -1.87
C LEU A 15 -16.83 3.48 -2.77
N GLU A 16 -17.81 4.32 -2.49
CA GLU A 16 -18.99 4.48 -3.34
C GLU A 16 -18.56 4.93 -4.74
N GLY A 17 -19.16 4.35 -5.77
CA GLY A 17 -18.80 4.57 -7.18
C GLY A 17 -17.82 3.57 -7.77
N VAL A 18 -17.14 2.75 -6.96
CA VAL A 18 -16.35 1.61 -7.50
C VAL A 18 -17.30 0.48 -7.87
N ALA A 19 -17.40 0.18 -9.17
CA ALA A 19 -18.17 -0.95 -9.68
C ALA A 19 -17.54 -2.27 -9.23
N THR A 20 -18.32 -3.12 -8.54
CA THR A 20 -17.85 -4.40 -8.00
C THR A 20 -18.93 -5.47 -8.13
N ARG A 21 -18.52 -6.71 -8.42
CA ARG A 21 -19.36 -7.90 -8.38
C ARG A 21 -18.65 -9.04 -7.65
N LEU A 22 -19.41 -9.95 -7.06
CA LEU A 22 -18.88 -11.22 -6.56
C LEU A 22 -18.82 -12.21 -7.73
N LEU A 23 -17.92 -13.19 -7.64
CA LEU A 23 -18.02 -14.38 -8.48
C LEU A 23 -19.36 -15.07 -8.14
N GLY A 24 -20.09 -15.48 -9.18
CA GLY A 24 -21.29 -16.32 -9.05
C GLY A 24 -20.91 -17.77 -8.82
N ASP A 25 -21.55 -18.68 -9.55
CA ASP A 25 -21.22 -20.12 -9.53
C ASP A 25 -19.99 -20.47 -10.39
N GLU A 26 -19.23 -19.45 -10.81
CA GLU A 26 -18.04 -19.57 -11.63
C GLU A 26 -16.85 -20.07 -10.79
N ILE A 27 -16.27 -21.23 -11.17
CA ILE A 27 -15.03 -21.73 -10.57
C ILE A 27 -13.83 -20.86 -10.99
N VAL A 28 -13.86 -20.38 -12.24
CA VAL A 28 -12.84 -19.51 -12.84
C VAL A 28 -13.52 -18.19 -13.20
N PRO A 29 -13.01 -17.04 -12.71
CA PRO A 29 -13.64 -15.75 -12.98
C PRO A 29 -13.57 -15.42 -14.47
N VAL A 30 -14.73 -15.19 -15.08
CA VAL A 30 -14.82 -14.65 -16.45
C VAL A 30 -14.68 -13.13 -16.36
N VAL A 31 -13.53 -12.58 -16.75
CA VAL A 31 -13.22 -11.16 -16.53
C VAL A 31 -13.65 -10.30 -17.71
N ASN A 32 -14.47 -9.27 -17.46
CA ASN A 32 -14.85 -8.31 -18.50
C ASN A 32 -13.70 -7.34 -18.84
N PRO A 33 -13.69 -6.70 -20.02
CA PRO A 33 -12.72 -5.65 -20.33
C PRO A 33 -12.69 -4.55 -19.26
N GLY A 34 -11.51 -4.29 -18.70
CA GLY A 34 -11.30 -3.32 -17.61
C GLY A 34 -11.62 -3.84 -16.20
N GLU A 35 -12.18 -5.04 -16.07
CA GLU A 35 -12.39 -5.68 -14.78
C GLU A 35 -11.07 -6.28 -14.24
N ARG A 36 -10.96 -6.36 -12.92
CA ARG A 36 -9.80 -6.92 -12.22
C ARG A 36 -10.27 -7.86 -11.12
N VAL A 37 -9.61 -9.00 -11.00
CA VAL A 37 -9.90 -9.98 -9.94
C VAL A 37 -9.04 -9.65 -8.72
N VAL A 38 -9.70 -9.55 -7.57
CA VAL A 38 -9.06 -9.29 -6.28
C VAL A 38 -9.66 -10.24 -5.26
N PHE A 39 -8.83 -11.04 -4.61
CA PHE A 39 -9.31 -11.89 -3.51
C PHE A 39 -9.75 -11.06 -2.32
N VAL A 40 -10.87 -11.45 -1.73
CA VAL A 40 -11.43 -10.85 -0.51
C VAL A 40 -10.39 -10.80 0.61
N ALA A 41 -9.56 -11.83 0.72
CA ALA A 41 -8.50 -11.91 1.73
C ALA A 41 -7.53 -10.71 1.68
N HIS A 42 -7.36 -10.05 0.53
CA HIS A 42 -6.55 -8.84 0.43
C HIS A 42 -7.21 -7.63 1.12
N PHE A 43 -8.54 -7.53 1.07
CA PHE A 43 -9.28 -6.48 1.78
C PHE A 43 -9.23 -6.68 3.29
N ASP A 44 -9.28 -7.94 3.74
CA ASP A 44 -9.12 -8.26 5.18
C ASP A 44 -7.71 -7.94 5.70
N ARG A 45 -6.73 -7.82 4.80
CA ARG A 45 -5.36 -7.39 5.08
C ARG A 45 -5.15 -5.88 4.96
N GLY A 46 -6.15 -5.11 4.51
CA GLY A 46 -6.08 -3.65 4.41
C GLY A 46 -5.95 -3.08 2.99
N LEU A 47 -6.20 -3.87 1.95
CA LEU A 47 -6.39 -3.32 0.60
C LEU A 47 -7.68 -2.48 0.56
N GLY A 48 -7.62 -1.34 -0.13
CA GLY A 48 -8.78 -0.49 -0.39
C GLY A 48 -8.85 -0.04 -1.84
N LEU A 49 -10.07 0.18 -2.32
CA LEU A 49 -10.39 0.65 -3.67
C LEU A 49 -11.17 1.97 -3.64
N PRO A 50 -10.97 2.88 -4.61
CA PRO A 50 -10.08 2.75 -5.77
C PRO A 50 -8.60 2.76 -5.36
N ALA A 51 -7.73 2.14 -6.15
CA ALA A 51 -6.31 2.05 -5.81
C ALA A 51 -5.59 3.40 -5.97
N SER A 52 -4.64 3.65 -5.09
CA SER A 52 -3.72 4.79 -5.14
C SER A 52 -2.92 4.80 -6.44
N PRO A 53 -2.57 5.98 -7.00
CA PRO A 53 -1.77 6.07 -8.23
C PRO A 53 -0.49 5.24 -8.18
N PHE A 54 0.22 5.26 -7.05
CA PHE A 54 1.40 4.43 -6.83
C PHE A 54 1.10 2.93 -6.97
N PHE A 55 0.05 2.40 -6.34
CA PHE A 55 -0.25 0.96 -6.45
C PHE A 55 -0.62 0.56 -7.89
N ARG A 56 -1.30 1.43 -8.64
CA ARG A 56 -1.61 1.19 -10.06
C ARG A 56 -0.33 1.14 -10.89
N GLY A 57 0.51 2.17 -10.74
CA GLY A 57 1.79 2.27 -11.43
C GLY A 57 2.72 1.12 -11.07
N PHE A 58 2.72 0.68 -9.81
CA PHE A 58 3.50 -0.47 -9.35
C PHE A 58 3.07 -1.76 -10.03
N LEU A 59 1.76 -2.04 -10.08
CA LEU A 59 1.25 -3.22 -10.79
C LEU A 59 1.59 -3.16 -12.29
N GLU A 60 1.49 -1.98 -12.91
CA GLU A 60 1.79 -1.79 -14.34
C GLU A 60 3.27 -1.99 -14.63
N PHE A 61 4.12 -1.36 -13.84
CA PHE A 61 5.56 -1.43 -13.97
C PHE A 61 6.08 -2.86 -13.89
N PHE A 62 5.53 -3.67 -13.00
CA PHE A 62 5.92 -5.08 -12.83
C PHE A 62 5.10 -6.06 -13.67
N GLY A 63 4.09 -5.60 -14.42
CA GLY A 63 3.19 -6.47 -15.20
C GLY A 63 2.37 -7.43 -14.33
N LEU A 64 1.92 -6.96 -13.16
CA LEU A 64 1.26 -7.76 -12.15
C LEU A 64 -0.22 -7.45 -12.03
N GLN A 65 -0.94 -8.43 -11.47
CA GLN A 65 -2.33 -8.28 -11.05
C GLN A 65 -2.40 -8.38 -9.52
N PRO A 66 -3.42 -7.79 -8.87
CA PRO A 66 -3.56 -7.86 -7.43
C PRO A 66 -3.54 -9.29 -6.87
N GLN A 67 -4.02 -10.28 -7.62
CA GLN A 67 -4.00 -11.69 -7.23
C GLN A 67 -2.62 -12.34 -7.21
N HIS A 68 -1.64 -11.76 -7.91
CA HIS A 68 -0.25 -12.25 -7.91
C HIS A 68 0.50 -11.85 -6.64
N LEU A 69 -0.02 -10.89 -5.88
CA LEU A 69 0.58 -10.40 -4.66
C LEU A 69 0.22 -11.30 -3.47
N LEU A 70 1.25 -11.82 -2.80
CA LEU A 70 1.07 -12.47 -1.51
C LEU A 70 0.79 -11.45 -0.40
N ALA A 71 0.20 -11.91 0.70
CA ALA A 71 -0.11 -11.08 1.86
C ALA A 71 1.09 -10.27 2.39
N ASN A 72 2.28 -10.87 2.43
CA ASN A 72 3.49 -10.21 2.89
C ASN A 72 3.95 -9.09 1.95
N ALA A 73 3.66 -9.20 0.64
CA ALA A 73 3.95 -8.16 -0.32
C ALA A 73 3.09 -6.92 -0.06
N PHE A 74 1.80 -7.11 0.24
CA PHE A 74 0.92 -6.01 0.66
C PHE A 74 1.43 -5.29 1.90
N VAL A 75 1.83 -6.04 2.94
CA VAL A 75 2.39 -5.45 4.17
C VAL A 75 3.63 -4.60 3.86
N THR A 76 4.51 -5.10 3.00
CA THR A 76 5.72 -4.37 2.58
C THR A 76 5.36 -3.08 1.83
N LEU A 77 4.41 -3.14 0.90
CA LEU A 77 3.90 -1.98 0.17
C LEU A 77 3.22 -0.97 1.10
N PHE A 78 2.45 -1.44 2.09
CA PHE A 78 1.83 -0.57 3.10
C PHE A 78 2.90 0.19 3.89
N CYS A 79 3.90 -0.51 4.41
CA CYS A 79 5.01 0.10 5.13
C CYS A 79 5.73 1.13 4.28
N TYR A 80 6.05 0.80 3.03
CA TYR A 80 6.70 1.72 2.11
C TYR A 80 5.89 3.01 1.87
N VAL A 81 4.60 2.88 1.56
CA VAL A 81 3.74 4.05 1.33
C VAL A 81 3.61 4.89 2.60
N VAL A 82 3.48 4.25 3.76
CA VAL A 82 3.38 4.97 5.04
C VAL A 82 4.68 5.68 5.40
N PHE A 83 5.83 5.06 5.13
CA PHE A 83 7.13 5.73 5.27
C PHE A 83 7.20 6.98 4.38
N CYS A 84 6.86 6.86 3.09
CA CYS A 84 6.89 7.98 2.16
C CYS A 84 5.91 9.09 2.55
N ASP A 85 4.62 8.77 2.64
CA ASP A 85 3.54 9.73 2.89
C ASP A 85 3.56 10.30 4.31
N GLY A 86 3.90 9.46 5.29
CA GLY A 86 3.80 9.79 6.71
C GLY A 86 5.06 10.43 7.26
N TYR A 87 6.23 9.90 6.91
CA TYR A 87 7.49 10.24 7.56
C TYR A 87 8.40 11.09 6.68
N ALA A 88 8.64 10.65 5.45
CA ALA A 88 9.47 11.39 4.49
C ALA A 88 8.70 12.56 3.83
N ARG A 89 7.37 12.58 3.93
CA ARG A 89 6.45 13.61 3.37
C ARG A 89 6.51 13.74 1.84
N VAL A 90 7.03 12.72 1.17
CA VAL A 90 7.07 12.59 -0.30
C VAL A 90 6.01 11.61 -0.76
N TRP A 91 5.55 11.74 -2.00
CA TRP A 91 4.67 10.72 -2.56
C TRP A 91 5.50 9.46 -2.86
N PRO A 92 4.94 8.25 -2.63
CA PRO A 92 5.61 7.00 -2.94
C PRO A 92 5.87 6.89 -4.44
N ASP A 93 7.06 6.42 -4.79
CA ASP A 93 7.58 6.39 -6.14
C ASP A 93 8.31 5.07 -6.45
N ILE A 94 8.24 4.60 -7.69
CA ILE A 94 8.78 3.29 -8.08
C ILE A 94 10.31 3.28 -8.05
N ASP A 95 10.97 4.39 -8.39
CA ASP A 95 12.43 4.46 -8.36
C ASP A 95 12.94 4.39 -6.93
N PHE A 96 12.30 5.10 -6.00
CA PHE A 96 12.67 5.00 -4.60
C PHE A 96 12.39 3.61 -4.03
N TRP A 97 11.26 2.97 -4.40
CA TRP A 97 11.00 1.57 -4.07
C TRP A 97 12.12 0.64 -4.54
N GLY A 98 12.55 0.76 -5.80
CA GLY A 98 13.60 -0.07 -6.39
C GLY A 98 14.93 -0.02 -5.64
N ARG A 99 15.29 1.13 -5.07
CA ARG A 99 16.51 1.27 -4.25
C ARG A 99 16.44 0.58 -2.91
N LEU A 100 15.28 0.59 -2.26
CA LEU A 100 15.11 -0.02 -0.95
C LEU A 100 15.11 -1.55 -1.02
N PHE A 101 14.57 -2.12 -2.09
CA PHE A 101 14.34 -3.56 -2.21
C PHE A 101 15.26 -4.26 -3.25
N TYR A 102 16.43 -3.67 -3.54
CA TYR A 102 17.40 -4.20 -4.50
C TYR A 102 17.96 -5.57 -4.09
N ILE A 103 17.41 -6.66 -4.64
CA ILE A 103 17.96 -8.03 -4.62
C ILE A 103 17.71 -8.66 -6.01
N LYS A 104 18.77 -9.25 -6.60
CA LYS A 104 18.93 -9.71 -8.00
C LYS A 104 17.65 -10.07 -8.79
N ALA A 105 17.47 -9.45 -9.96
CA ALA A 105 16.58 -9.92 -11.02
C ALA A 105 17.39 -10.48 -12.22
N GLN A 106 16.83 -11.50 -12.89
CA GLN A 106 17.19 -11.83 -14.27
C GLN A 106 16.07 -11.34 -15.21
N THR A 107 16.47 -10.69 -16.30
CA THR A 107 15.68 -9.95 -17.29
C THR A 107 15.02 -10.83 -18.35
N THR A 108 13.83 -10.43 -18.84
CA THR A 108 13.42 -10.56 -20.26
C THR A 108 12.34 -9.52 -20.63
N ASP A 109 12.42 -8.98 -21.84
CA ASP A 109 11.58 -7.89 -22.40
C ASP A 109 10.16 -8.34 -22.79
N VAL A 110 9.15 -7.52 -22.48
CA VAL A 110 7.80 -7.60 -23.09
C VAL A 110 7.34 -6.17 -23.40
N LYS A 111 6.94 -5.89 -24.65
CA LYS A 111 6.44 -4.57 -25.12
C LYS A 111 4.90 -4.51 -25.01
N ASN A 112 4.37 -3.35 -24.63
CA ASN A 112 2.93 -3.03 -24.57
C ASN A 112 2.44 -2.40 -25.89
N GLU A 113 1.22 -2.74 -26.34
CA GLU A 113 0.72 -2.40 -27.68
C GLU A 113 -0.40 -1.33 -27.76
N ASN A 114 -0.93 -0.75 -26.67
CA ASN A 114 -2.05 0.23 -26.83
C ASN A 114 -2.22 1.28 -25.70
N PRO A 115 -2.00 2.59 -25.96
CA PRO A 115 -1.96 3.65 -24.92
C PRO A 115 -3.27 4.44 -24.69
N ALA A 116 -4.40 4.09 -25.33
CA ALA A 116 -5.54 5.02 -25.44
C ALA A 116 -6.74 4.80 -24.48
N ARG A 117 -6.71 3.84 -23.55
CA ARG A 117 -7.87 3.58 -22.65
C ARG A 117 -7.44 3.41 -21.20
N ASP A 118 -7.76 4.42 -20.42
CA ASP A 118 -7.25 4.70 -19.09
C ASP A 118 -8.18 4.17 -17.99
N LEU A 119 -7.59 3.49 -17.00
CA LEU A 119 -8.06 3.33 -15.61
C LEU A 119 -7.04 2.49 -14.83
N PHE A 120 -6.47 1.47 -15.46
CA PHE A 120 -5.24 0.76 -15.07
C PHE A 120 -4.70 0.10 -16.34
N ASN A 121 -3.61 0.62 -16.90
CA ASN A 121 -2.99 0.06 -18.10
C ASN A 121 -2.23 -1.24 -17.78
N LEU A 122 -2.97 -2.26 -17.33
CA LEU A 122 -2.47 -3.59 -16.97
C LEU A 122 -2.85 -4.59 -18.07
N SER A 123 -2.01 -5.60 -18.24
CA SER A 123 -2.27 -6.76 -19.08
C SER A 123 -3.60 -7.45 -18.75
N GLU A 124 -4.16 -8.12 -19.76
CA GLU A 124 -5.41 -8.89 -19.65
C GLU A 124 -5.32 -9.94 -18.52
N PHE A 125 -6.45 -10.26 -17.90
CA PHE A 125 -6.52 -11.26 -16.83
C PHE A 125 -5.88 -12.58 -17.29
N SER A 126 -5.00 -13.15 -16.47
CA SER A 126 -4.33 -14.41 -16.78
C SER A 126 -4.27 -15.30 -15.54
N LEU A 127 -4.60 -16.58 -15.75
CA LEU A 127 -4.42 -17.65 -14.76
C LEU A 127 -2.98 -18.18 -14.73
N VAL A 128 -2.17 -17.78 -15.72
CA VAL A 128 -0.77 -18.19 -15.78
C VAL A 128 -0.04 -17.53 -14.61
N PRO A 129 0.74 -18.28 -13.81
CA PRO A 129 1.62 -17.69 -12.81
C PRO A 129 2.41 -16.57 -13.47
N PRO A 130 2.54 -15.39 -12.84
CA PRO A 130 3.31 -14.31 -13.43
C PRO A 130 4.70 -14.85 -13.74
N THR A 131 5.18 -14.63 -14.96
CA THR A 131 6.49 -15.14 -15.42
C THR A 131 7.64 -14.62 -14.53
N LYS A 132 7.37 -13.64 -13.67
CA LYS A 132 8.32 -12.96 -12.78
C LYS A 132 7.72 -12.80 -11.38
N MET A 133 8.36 -13.39 -10.38
CA MET A 133 8.05 -13.19 -8.95
C MET A 133 9.09 -12.31 -8.22
N ASN A 134 10.15 -11.90 -8.92
CA ASN A 134 11.24 -11.14 -8.32
C ASN A 134 10.97 -9.63 -8.50
N TRP A 135 10.62 -8.96 -7.41
CA TRP A 135 10.39 -7.50 -7.29
C TRP A 135 11.64 -6.65 -7.52
N GLY A 136 12.76 -7.28 -7.92
CA GLY A 136 14.04 -6.62 -8.12
C GLY A 136 13.96 -5.70 -9.32
N TYR A 137 13.96 -4.40 -9.05
CA TYR A 137 14.15 -3.38 -10.07
C TYR A 137 15.62 -2.96 -10.07
N CYS A 138 16.36 -3.32 -11.12
CA CYS A 138 17.61 -2.66 -11.43
C CYS A 138 17.27 -1.28 -11.97
N LEU A 139 17.36 -0.26 -11.11
CA LEU A 139 17.53 1.10 -11.61
C LEU A 139 18.69 1.09 -12.60
N LYS A 140 18.54 1.88 -13.66
CA LYS A 140 19.66 2.12 -14.59
C LYS A 140 20.90 2.48 -13.74
N PRO A 141 22.13 2.11 -14.17
CA PRO A 141 23.37 2.41 -13.43
C PRO A 141 23.64 3.89 -13.15
N THR A 142 22.71 4.77 -13.53
CA THR A 142 22.71 6.19 -13.23
C THR A 142 22.71 6.40 -11.72
N ASP A 143 23.62 7.27 -11.29
CA ASP A 143 23.77 7.71 -9.91
C ASP A 143 22.39 8.09 -9.35
N PRO A 144 22.00 7.64 -8.14
CA PRO A 144 20.79 8.13 -7.49
C PRO A 144 20.69 9.63 -7.60
N THR A 145 19.51 10.12 -8.00
CA THR A 145 19.23 11.54 -7.91
C THR A 145 19.52 11.99 -6.48
N THR A 146 19.98 13.22 -6.34
CA THR A 146 20.31 13.80 -5.03
C THR A 146 19.15 13.64 -4.05
N GLU A 147 17.91 13.80 -4.53
CA GLU A 147 16.68 13.59 -3.76
C GLU A 147 16.54 12.18 -3.19
N VAL A 148 16.80 11.15 -4.01
CA VAL A 148 16.72 9.75 -3.56
C VAL A 148 17.80 9.44 -2.52
N ASN A 149 19.01 9.99 -2.67
CA ASN A 149 20.05 9.87 -1.65
C ASN A 149 19.66 10.54 -0.33
N MET A 150 19.05 11.73 -0.39
CA MET A 150 18.53 12.40 0.81
C MET A 150 17.46 11.55 1.51
N LEU A 151 16.57 10.89 0.76
CA LEU A 151 15.54 10.01 1.32
C LEU A 151 16.12 8.75 1.98
N LEU A 152 17.14 8.14 1.36
CA LEU A 152 17.86 7.00 1.94
C LEU A 152 18.56 7.38 3.25
N GLU A 153 19.19 8.56 3.29
CA GLU A 153 19.85 9.05 4.50
C GLU A 153 18.85 9.41 5.60
N PHE A 154 17.69 9.97 5.22
CA PHE A 154 16.59 10.21 6.14
C PHE A 154 16.05 8.89 6.72
N LEU A 155 15.88 7.85 5.90
CA LEU A 155 15.49 6.52 6.37
C LEU A 155 16.52 5.96 7.35
N ARG A 156 17.81 6.03 7.03
CA ARG A 156 18.90 5.59 7.93
C ARG A 156 18.85 6.33 9.26
N THR A 157 18.59 7.63 9.24
CA THR A 157 18.43 8.42 10.47
C THR A 157 17.23 7.92 11.28
N CYS A 158 16.07 7.71 10.63
CA CYS A 158 14.88 7.21 11.31
C CYS A 158 15.12 5.83 11.96
N VAL A 159 15.82 4.92 11.28
CA VAL A 159 16.10 3.57 11.78
C VAL A 159 17.15 3.56 12.88
N THR A 160 18.25 4.30 12.70
CA THR A 160 19.39 4.25 13.64
C THR A 160 19.19 5.14 14.86
N ARG A 161 18.72 6.38 14.67
CA ARG A 161 18.54 7.35 15.75
C ARG A 161 17.17 7.21 16.39
N ASP A 162 16.12 7.22 15.58
CA ASP A 162 14.73 7.27 16.06
C ASP A 162 14.14 5.87 16.29
N ARG A 163 14.92 4.80 15.99
CA ARG A 163 14.55 3.39 16.14
C ARG A 163 13.24 3.01 15.47
N LEU A 164 12.93 3.66 14.33
CA LEU A 164 11.75 3.35 13.54
C LEU A 164 11.79 1.90 13.06
N THR A 165 10.72 1.16 13.34
CA THR A 165 10.52 -0.22 12.92
C THR A 165 9.37 -0.35 11.93
N GLY A 166 9.28 -1.50 11.24
CA GLY A 166 8.11 -1.82 10.42
C GLY A 166 6.80 -1.82 11.23
N ALA A 167 6.84 -2.22 12.50
CA ALA A 167 5.67 -2.20 13.36
C ALA A 167 5.15 -0.78 13.61
N ASP A 168 6.03 0.22 13.72
CA ASP A 168 5.63 1.63 13.86
C ASP A 168 4.88 2.12 12.62
N LEU A 169 5.34 1.73 11.42
CA LEU A 169 4.66 2.04 10.16
C LEU A 169 3.26 1.40 10.11
N LEU A 170 3.14 0.14 10.54
CA LEU A 170 1.86 -0.56 10.61
C LEU A 170 0.90 0.09 11.62
N CYS A 171 1.41 0.43 12.80
CA CYS A 171 0.66 1.15 13.83
C CYS A 171 0.21 2.53 13.34
N THR A 172 1.02 3.21 12.53
CA THR A 172 0.72 4.53 11.99
C THR A 172 -0.56 4.50 11.15
N PHE A 173 -0.64 3.69 10.09
CA PHE A 173 -1.86 3.70 9.27
C PHE A 173 -3.06 3.07 10.00
N THR A 174 -2.81 2.10 10.88
CA THR A 174 -3.87 1.45 11.67
C THR A 174 -4.52 2.45 12.63
N SER A 175 -3.73 3.18 13.41
CA SER A 175 -4.22 4.21 14.34
C SER A 175 -4.84 5.41 13.60
N ARG A 176 -4.30 5.77 12.44
CA ARG A 176 -4.85 6.82 11.57
C ARG A 176 -6.08 6.37 10.79
N ARG A 177 -6.47 5.10 10.85
CA ARG A 177 -7.63 4.55 10.12
C ARG A 177 -7.50 4.73 8.60
N VAL A 178 -6.33 4.54 8.03
CA VAL A 178 -6.06 4.74 6.60
C VAL A 178 -5.74 3.41 5.91
N LEU A 179 -6.14 3.23 4.65
CA LEU A 179 -5.71 2.11 3.80
C LEU A 179 -4.60 2.60 2.86
N PRO A 180 -3.31 2.25 3.07
CA PRO A 180 -2.19 2.90 2.38
C PRO A 180 -2.20 2.78 0.86
N LEU A 181 -2.76 1.70 0.30
CA LEU A 181 -2.84 1.52 -1.16
C LEU A 181 -4.17 2.02 -1.77
N GLN A 182 -5.10 2.54 -0.96
CA GLN A 182 -6.31 3.19 -1.47
C GLN A 182 -6.00 4.63 -1.89
N TRP A 183 -6.71 5.14 -2.90
CA TRP A 183 -6.65 6.53 -3.32
C TRP A 183 -7.06 7.46 -2.16
N ARG A 184 -6.35 8.58 -2.05
CA ARG A 184 -6.55 9.58 -1.00
C ARG A 184 -6.42 10.98 -1.57
N VAL A 185 -7.08 11.92 -0.91
CA VAL A 185 -7.01 13.35 -1.27
C VAL A 185 -5.68 14.01 -0.89
N HIS A 186 -4.97 13.50 0.13
CA HIS A 186 -3.67 14.02 0.55
C HIS A 186 -2.84 12.96 1.29
N LYS A 187 -1.57 13.29 1.56
CA LYS A 187 -0.62 12.44 2.32
C LYS A 187 -1.07 12.25 3.78
N ILE A 188 -0.60 11.16 4.40
CA ILE A 188 -0.87 10.81 5.80
C ILE A 188 -0.34 11.88 6.77
N CYS A 189 0.78 12.52 6.44
CA CYS A 189 1.38 13.58 7.26
C CYS A 189 0.54 14.88 7.32
N TYR A 190 -0.36 15.11 6.35
CA TYR A 190 -1.24 16.27 6.30
C TYR A 190 -2.60 16.05 6.96
N MET A 191 -2.86 14.85 7.49
CA MET A 191 -4.15 14.55 8.08
C MET A 191 -4.44 15.47 9.27
N SER A 192 -5.59 16.16 9.25
CA SER A 192 -5.81 17.31 10.11
C SER A 192 -6.83 17.11 11.24
N SER A 193 -7.58 16.00 11.29
CA SER A 193 -8.47 15.68 12.42
C SER A 193 -9.06 14.26 12.34
N TRP A 194 -10.04 13.97 13.20
CA TRP A 194 -10.90 12.78 13.15
C TRP A 194 -11.88 12.76 11.97
N PHE A 195 -12.19 13.93 11.39
CA PHE A 195 -13.12 14.09 10.26
C PHE A 195 -12.41 14.14 8.91
N ASP A 196 -11.11 13.85 8.91
CA ASP A 196 -10.31 13.84 7.70
C ASP A 196 -10.89 12.86 6.66
N PRO A 197 -11.10 13.29 5.40
CA PRO A 197 -11.72 12.48 4.36
C PRO A 197 -10.89 11.22 3.99
N THR A 198 -9.61 11.21 4.35
CA THR A 198 -8.72 10.07 4.16
C THR A 198 -8.99 8.92 5.14
N ARG A 199 -9.73 9.16 6.23
CA ARG A 199 -10.01 8.15 7.26
C ARG A 199 -11.15 7.22 6.83
N THR A 200 -10.91 5.92 6.95
CA THR A 200 -11.95 4.87 6.86
C THR A 200 -12.93 4.88 8.03
N SER A 201 -12.60 5.55 9.13
CA SER A 201 -13.47 5.66 10.30
C SER A 201 -13.13 6.89 11.13
N LYS A 202 -14.19 7.53 11.64
CA LYS A 202 -14.11 8.65 12.58
C LYS A 202 -13.80 8.20 14.01
N VAL A 203 -13.96 6.91 14.31
CA VAL A 203 -13.78 6.35 15.64
C VAL A 203 -12.31 6.02 15.89
N ALA A 204 -11.76 6.63 16.95
CA ALA A 204 -10.42 6.35 17.43
C ALA A 204 -10.27 4.89 17.87
N LEU A 205 -9.09 4.31 17.65
CA LEU A 205 -8.75 3.01 18.23
C LEU A 205 -8.03 3.22 19.57
N THR A 206 -8.33 2.34 20.53
CA THR A 206 -7.48 2.16 21.71
C THR A 206 -6.12 1.59 21.29
N ALA A 207 -5.10 1.76 22.12
CA ALA A 207 -3.77 1.23 21.83
C ALA A 207 -3.79 -0.31 21.67
N GLU A 208 -4.56 -1.01 22.51
CA GLU A 208 -4.85 -2.44 22.36
C GLU A 208 -5.54 -2.76 21.03
N GLY A 209 -6.54 -1.96 20.63
CA GLY A 209 -7.23 -2.11 19.36
C GLY A 209 -6.31 -1.93 18.14
N VAL A 210 -5.29 -1.07 18.25
CA VAL A 210 -4.23 -0.94 17.23
C VAL A 210 -3.36 -2.20 17.22
N ALA A 211 -2.86 -2.64 18.38
CA ALA A 211 -2.01 -3.82 18.49
C ALA A 211 -2.68 -5.08 17.92
N ASN A 212 -3.95 -5.32 18.30
CA ASN A 212 -4.74 -6.46 17.82
C ASN A 212 -4.88 -6.46 16.29
N ARG A 213 -5.13 -5.30 15.69
CA ARG A 213 -5.25 -5.16 14.23
C ARG A 213 -3.92 -5.35 13.51
N VAL A 214 -2.85 -4.78 14.05
CA VAL A 214 -1.50 -4.93 13.48
C VAL A 214 -1.06 -6.39 13.53
N ASN A 215 -1.32 -7.10 14.63
CA ASN A 215 -1.04 -8.53 14.77
C ASN A 215 -1.93 -9.41 13.87
N HIS A 216 -3.14 -8.98 13.55
CA HIS A 216 -4.00 -9.70 12.60
C HIS A 216 -3.49 -9.62 11.15
N ILE A 217 -2.89 -8.48 10.76
CA ILE A 217 -2.42 -8.26 9.38
C ILE A 217 -0.93 -8.58 9.19
N SER A 218 -0.17 -8.77 10.28
CA SER A 218 1.29 -8.94 10.23
C SER A 218 1.82 -9.84 11.36
N GLN A 219 3.09 -10.25 11.25
CA GLN A 219 3.79 -11.02 12.28
C GLN A 219 4.48 -10.12 13.34
N ALA A 220 4.02 -8.88 13.55
CA ALA A 220 4.68 -7.91 14.44
C ALA A 220 4.66 -8.30 15.94
N ARG A 221 3.71 -9.14 16.37
CA ARG A 221 3.57 -9.65 17.75
C ARG A 221 3.63 -8.55 18.82
N LEU A 222 2.90 -7.46 18.59
CA LEU A 222 2.77 -6.38 19.56
C LEU A 222 2.08 -6.86 20.84
N PRO A 223 2.57 -6.47 22.03
CA PRO A 223 1.97 -6.89 23.29
C PRO A 223 0.67 -6.14 23.58
N ASN A 224 -0.20 -6.72 24.40
CA ASN A 224 -1.52 -6.14 24.73
C ASN A 224 -1.41 -4.80 25.47
N ASN A 225 -0.31 -4.56 26.19
CA ASN A 225 -0.01 -3.31 26.89
C ASN A 225 0.83 -2.32 26.06
N TRP A 226 0.91 -2.50 24.73
CA TRP A 226 1.62 -1.58 23.85
C TRP A 226 1.08 -0.16 24.01
N SER A 227 1.97 0.79 24.33
CA SER A 227 1.61 2.17 24.72
C SER A 227 1.92 3.22 23.65
N GLY A 228 2.24 2.80 22.43
CA GLY A 228 2.54 3.70 21.32
C GLY A 228 3.96 3.53 20.78
N GLY A 229 4.08 3.60 19.46
CA GLY A 229 5.34 3.58 18.72
C GLY A 229 5.70 4.99 18.25
N TRP A 230 6.79 5.12 17.51
CA TRP A 230 7.14 6.42 16.93
C TRP A 230 6.01 6.88 15.99
N SER A 231 5.49 8.08 16.22
CA SER A 231 4.37 8.64 15.45
C SER A 231 4.88 9.82 14.63
N PRO A 232 4.53 9.91 13.33
CA PRO A 232 5.06 10.96 12.45
C PRO A 232 4.67 12.38 12.89
N THR A 233 3.71 12.51 13.81
CA THR A 233 3.24 13.80 14.36
C THR A 233 3.59 14.01 15.83
N ALA A 234 4.25 13.06 16.51
CA ALA A 234 4.71 13.28 17.86
C ALA A 234 6.01 14.11 17.83
N GLY A 235 5.88 15.44 17.76
CA GLY A 235 6.87 16.36 18.30
C GLY A 235 7.68 17.26 17.37
N ARG A 236 7.46 17.30 16.04
CA ARG A 236 8.13 18.27 15.14
C ARG A 236 7.23 18.74 13.98
N ILE A 237 6.15 19.43 14.33
CA ILE A 237 5.44 20.31 13.40
C ILE A 237 6.16 21.67 13.47
N LEU A 238 7.17 21.89 12.62
CA LEU A 238 7.55 23.25 12.28
C LEU A 238 6.39 23.81 11.45
N ARG A 239 5.58 24.67 12.08
CA ARG A 239 4.72 25.60 11.35
C ARG A 239 5.66 26.65 10.77
N LEU A 240 5.94 26.55 9.48
CA LEU A 240 6.56 27.62 8.73
C LEU A 240 5.42 28.45 8.15
N TRP A 241 5.34 29.70 8.60
CA TRP A 241 4.74 30.78 7.83
C TRP A 241 5.71 31.17 6.71
#